data_AF-A0ABC8QW05-F1
#
_entry.id   AF-A0ABC8QW05-F1
#
_cell.length_a   1.000
_cell.length_b   1.000
_cell.length_c   1.000
_cell.angle_alpha   90.00
_cell.angle_beta   90.00
_cell.angle_gamma   90.00
#
_symmetry.space_group_name_H-M   'P 1'
#
loop_
_entity.id
_entity.type
_entity.pdbx_description
1 polymer ?
#
loop_
_entity_poly.entity_id
_entity_poly.type
_entity_poly.pdbx_seq_one_letter_code
_entity_poly.pdbx_strand_id
1 'polypeptide(L)'
;MPSICFAVEHFGVCCKGGWWFWDLLVEESVAVGGVQRKVLLRDKFEEHPDDKHMHCTAQLAEMLNQCAQELQKSSENNYTHNFLMEEIKVLEQTRGIGLPNFLPRTAFLMLLQKKVNEISAPPVQFLSDVWDYIETVVVASSTRRAAQNIIAKRKEISVDRVVEIIEMEKITAYTCDPEYMTLRGKLMANNNVFLDVMNNNWKSTQITFDGFGEVEVGHLRLFPNIRDHAFDIKMRITAYWKIVLKKLVDCMALHLQFSVKSLVNGDMEMEIVNELMGPHGGGLEQLLEVAPSIVIKRERLNKSLKLLKDSKEVVAKVMDRTAINAD
;
A
#
# COMPACT_ATOMS: atom_id res chain seq x y z
N MET A 1 21.41 -14.58 3.43
CA MET A 1 22.44 -15.64 3.31
C MET A 1 23.12 -16.06 4.62
N PRO A 2 23.37 -15.24 5.67
CA PRO A 2 24.01 -15.75 6.89
C PRO A 2 23.05 -16.52 7.84
N SER A 3 21.75 -16.22 7.80
CA SER A 3 20.79 -16.72 8.79
C SER A 3 20.37 -18.18 8.60
N ILE A 4 20.52 -18.73 7.39
CA ILE A 4 20.15 -20.13 7.08
C ILE A 4 21.23 -21.09 7.59
N CYS A 5 22.51 -20.71 7.55
CA CYS A 5 23.60 -21.53 8.09
C CYS A 5 23.54 -21.67 9.63
N PHE A 6 23.04 -20.65 10.35
CA PHE A 6 23.02 -20.67 11.81
C PHE A 6 22.02 -21.68 12.41
N ALA A 7 20.99 -22.06 11.66
CA ALA A 7 20.04 -23.09 12.10
C ALA A 7 20.61 -24.52 11.99
N VAL A 8 21.66 -24.72 11.20
CA VAL A 8 22.23 -26.05 10.90
C VAL A 8 23.16 -26.55 12.02
N GLU A 9 23.81 -25.66 12.78
CA GLU A 9 24.78 -26.07 13.80
C GLU A 9 24.17 -26.47 15.15
N HIS A 10 22.92 -26.08 15.45
CA HIS A 10 22.35 -26.26 16.79
C HIS A 10 21.55 -27.56 17.01
N PHE A 11 21.21 -28.32 15.96
CA PHE A 11 20.43 -29.54 16.08
C PHE A 11 21.06 -30.70 15.30
N GLY A 12 21.99 -31.39 15.98
CA GLY A 12 22.51 -32.68 15.52
C GLY A 12 21.44 -33.76 15.57
N VAL A 13 20.72 -33.99 14.46
CA VAL A 13 20.04 -35.25 14.20
C VAL A 13 20.55 -35.81 12.87
N CYS A 14 21.38 -36.82 13.01
CA CYS A 14 22.05 -37.52 11.91
C CYS A 14 21.04 -38.43 11.18
N CYS A 15 20.36 -37.91 10.17
CA CYS A 15 19.70 -38.73 9.15
C CYS A 15 20.55 -38.70 7.87
N LYS A 16 21.18 -39.84 7.54
CA LYS A 16 21.89 -40.09 6.28
C LYS A 16 20.89 -39.94 5.12
N GLY A 17 20.78 -38.72 4.59
CA GLY A 17 19.81 -38.31 3.56
C GLY A 17 19.38 -36.84 3.65
N GLY A 18 19.64 -36.15 4.77
CA GLY A 18 19.07 -34.83 5.06
C GLY A 18 19.63 -33.65 4.25
N TRP A 19 20.88 -33.67 3.79
CA TRP A 19 21.49 -32.51 3.12
C TRP A 19 20.87 -32.22 1.75
N TRP A 20 20.70 -33.24 0.91
CA TRP A 20 20.02 -33.13 -0.40
C TRP A 20 18.56 -32.68 -0.28
N PHE A 21 17.93 -32.99 0.86
CA PHE A 21 16.54 -32.62 1.14
C PHE A 21 16.42 -31.13 1.52
N TRP A 22 17.34 -30.62 2.35
CA TRP A 22 17.43 -29.18 2.63
C TRP A 22 17.79 -28.39 1.38
N ASP A 23 18.69 -28.89 0.55
CA ASP A 23 19.06 -28.24 -0.72
C ASP A 23 17.86 -28.16 -1.69
N LEU A 24 17.06 -29.22 -1.82
CA LEU A 24 15.88 -29.23 -2.69
C LEU A 24 14.77 -28.28 -2.19
N LEU A 25 14.55 -28.23 -0.88
CA LEU A 25 13.52 -27.40 -0.26
C LEU A 25 13.92 -25.90 -0.29
N VAL A 26 15.23 -25.63 -0.15
CA VAL A 26 15.81 -24.29 -0.39
C VAL A 26 15.69 -23.93 -1.88
N GLU A 27 15.99 -24.83 -2.82
CA GLU A 27 15.81 -24.58 -4.26
C GLU A 27 14.35 -24.27 -4.63
N GLU A 28 13.38 -25.01 -4.09
CA GLU A 28 11.96 -24.79 -4.35
C GLU A 28 11.44 -23.49 -3.71
N SER A 29 11.89 -23.18 -2.48
CA SER A 29 11.60 -21.89 -1.83
C SER A 29 12.21 -20.71 -2.58
N VAL A 30 13.43 -20.88 -3.10
CA VAL A 30 14.13 -19.88 -3.93
C VAL A 30 13.42 -19.72 -5.28
N ALA A 31 12.88 -20.79 -5.86
CA ALA A 31 12.11 -20.76 -7.10
C ALA A 31 10.77 -20.02 -6.91
N VAL A 32 10.01 -20.34 -5.85
CA VAL A 32 8.75 -19.65 -5.51
C VAL A 32 8.99 -18.17 -5.21
N GLY A 33 9.99 -17.86 -4.37
CA GLY A 33 10.41 -16.48 -4.11
C GLY A 33 10.97 -15.78 -5.36
N GLY A 34 11.50 -16.53 -6.33
CA GLY A 34 11.97 -16.03 -7.62
C GLY A 34 10.83 -15.60 -8.56
N VAL A 35 9.74 -16.38 -8.60
CA VAL A 35 8.53 -16.05 -9.39
C VAL A 35 7.80 -14.86 -8.78
N GLN A 36 7.59 -14.84 -7.45
CA GLN A 36 6.97 -13.71 -6.76
C GLN A 36 7.80 -12.42 -6.90
N ARG A 37 9.15 -12.52 -6.88
CA ARG A 37 10.06 -11.40 -7.21
C ARG A 37 9.88 -10.86 -8.62
N LYS A 38 9.62 -11.72 -9.60
CA LYS A 38 9.41 -11.29 -10.99
C LYS A 38 8.07 -10.56 -11.18
N VAL A 39 7.00 -11.09 -10.57
CA VAL A 39 5.63 -10.57 -10.72
C VAL A 39 5.41 -9.28 -9.93
N LEU A 40 5.84 -9.22 -8.66
CA LEU A 40 5.56 -8.07 -7.78
C LEU A 40 6.57 -6.92 -7.90
N LEU A 41 7.80 -7.16 -8.36
CA LEU A 41 8.88 -6.16 -8.34
C LEU A 41 9.55 -5.85 -9.68
N ARG A 42 9.52 -6.77 -10.67
CA ARG A 42 10.33 -6.62 -11.90
C ARG A 42 9.52 -6.51 -13.19
N ASP A 43 8.20 -6.46 -13.12
CA ASP A 43 7.31 -6.27 -14.29
C ASP A 43 7.59 -7.29 -15.42
N LYS A 44 8.13 -8.47 -15.09
CA LYS A 44 8.53 -9.48 -16.07
C LYS A 44 7.36 -10.43 -16.33
N PHE A 45 6.48 -10.03 -17.26
CA PHE A 45 5.28 -10.77 -17.68
C PHE A 45 5.51 -11.73 -18.85
N GLU A 46 6.75 -12.08 -19.17
CA GLU A 46 7.07 -13.00 -20.27
C GLU A 46 6.36 -14.36 -20.13
N GLU A 47 6.00 -14.77 -18.90
CA GLU A 47 5.25 -16.01 -18.64
C GLU A 47 3.72 -15.88 -18.80
N HIS A 48 3.14 -14.66 -18.73
CA HIS A 48 1.68 -14.42 -18.80
C HIS A 48 1.30 -13.07 -19.45
N PRO A 49 1.56 -12.86 -20.76
CA PRO A 49 1.36 -11.57 -21.42
C PRO A 49 -0.11 -11.14 -21.59
N ASP A 50 -1.06 -12.08 -21.55
CA ASP A 50 -2.49 -11.80 -21.79
C ASP A 50 -3.31 -11.62 -20.50
N ASP A 51 -2.73 -11.89 -19.33
CA ASP A 51 -3.42 -11.75 -18.04
C ASP A 51 -3.16 -10.37 -17.43
N LYS A 52 -4.10 -9.44 -17.67
CA LYS A 52 -4.06 -8.09 -17.11
C LYS A 52 -3.93 -8.07 -15.58
N HIS A 53 -4.41 -9.10 -14.89
CA HIS A 53 -4.32 -9.22 -13.43
C HIS A 53 -2.88 -9.47 -12.94
N MET A 54 -1.96 -9.88 -13.81
CA MET A 54 -0.56 -10.08 -13.42
C MET A 54 0.26 -8.80 -13.49
N HIS A 55 -0.24 -7.71 -14.10
CA HIS A 55 0.46 -6.42 -14.23
C HIS A 55 0.49 -5.59 -12.93
N CYS A 56 1.08 -6.17 -11.88
CA CYS A 56 1.01 -5.66 -10.52
C CYS A 56 1.48 -4.20 -10.38
N THR A 57 2.57 -3.81 -11.04
CA THR A 57 3.07 -2.42 -10.94
C THR A 57 2.07 -1.42 -11.55
N ALA A 58 1.48 -1.73 -12.70
CA ALA A 58 0.47 -0.88 -13.33
C ALA A 58 -0.82 -0.83 -12.49
N GLN A 59 -1.27 -1.97 -11.96
CA GLN A 59 -2.46 -2.05 -11.13
C GLN A 59 -2.31 -1.25 -9.83
N LEU A 60 -1.17 -1.37 -9.14
CA LEU A 60 -0.89 -0.61 -7.93
C LEU A 60 -0.82 0.91 -8.19
N ALA A 61 -0.24 1.31 -9.33
CA ALA A 61 -0.22 2.72 -9.73
C ALA A 61 -1.64 3.26 -9.99
N GLU A 62 -2.50 2.47 -10.62
CA GLU A 62 -3.90 2.83 -10.87
C GLU A 62 -4.69 2.98 -9.56
N MET A 63 -4.53 2.06 -8.60
CA MET A 63 -5.18 2.16 -7.28
C MET A 63 -4.71 3.40 -6.51
N LEU A 64 -3.43 3.77 -6.60
CA LEU A 64 -2.90 5.01 -6.02
C LEU A 64 -3.53 6.26 -6.66
N ASN A 65 -3.65 6.28 -7.99
CA ASN A 65 -4.28 7.37 -8.71
C ASN A 65 -5.76 7.53 -8.32
N GLN A 66 -6.48 6.41 -8.16
CA GLN A 66 -7.87 6.41 -7.71
C GLN A 66 -7.99 6.97 -6.29
N CYS A 67 -7.15 6.52 -5.37
CA CYS A 67 -7.09 7.06 -4.01
C CYS A 67 -6.83 8.58 -4.02
N ALA A 68 -5.90 9.06 -4.84
CA ALA A 68 -5.62 10.49 -4.98
C ALA A 68 -6.84 11.28 -5.49
N GLN A 69 -7.60 10.73 -6.44
CA GLN A 69 -8.83 11.36 -6.96
C GLN A 69 -9.95 11.38 -5.91
N GLU A 70 -10.13 10.31 -5.15
CA GLU A 70 -11.13 10.25 -4.07
C GLU A 70 -10.84 11.26 -2.97
N LEU A 71 -9.57 11.35 -2.56
CA LEU A 71 -9.10 12.36 -1.62
C LEU A 71 -9.32 13.78 -2.14
N GLN A 72 -9.12 14.03 -3.44
CA GLN A 72 -9.41 15.33 -4.04
C GLN A 72 -10.92 15.66 -4.06
N LYS A 73 -11.78 14.70 -4.41
CA LYS A 73 -13.24 14.90 -4.43
C LYS A 73 -13.80 15.29 -3.05
N SER A 74 -13.27 14.68 -1.99
CA SER A 74 -13.65 15.03 -0.62
C SER A 74 -13.31 16.47 -0.21
N SER A 75 -12.47 17.18 -0.98
CA SER A 75 -12.11 18.58 -0.75
C SER A 75 -13.07 19.60 -1.36
N GLU A 76 -13.96 19.17 -2.27
CA GLU A 76 -14.96 20.02 -2.90
C GLU A 76 -16.11 20.27 -1.92
N ASN A 77 -16.19 21.49 -1.37
CA ASN A 77 -17.32 21.89 -0.54
C ASN A 77 -18.33 22.69 -1.36
N ASN A 78 -19.63 22.48 -1.12
CA ASN A 78 -20.68 23.35 -1.61
C ASN A 78 -20.74 24.62 -0.73
N TYR A 79 -20.19 25.73 -1.23
CA TYR A 79 -20.06 27.00 -0.51
C TYR A 79 -21.31 27.89 -0.57
N THR A 80 -22.45 27.35 -1.00
CA THR A 80 -23.57 28.14 -1.52
C THR A 80 -24.25 29.04 -0.49
N HIS A 81 -24.28 28.66 0.80
CA HIS A 81 -25.00 29.43 1.84
C HIS A 81 -24.30 29.60 3.20
N ASN A 82 -23.13 28.97 3.42
CA ASN A 82 -22.46 28.95 4.74
C ASN A 82 -20.99 29.35 4.68
N PHE A 83 -20.59 30.12 3.66
CA PHE A 83 -19.20 30.55 3.49
C PHE A 83 -18.69 31.27 4.74
N LEU A 84 -17.52 30.87 5.25
CA LEU A 84 -16.84 31.37 6.46
C LEU A 84 -17.55 31.20 7.81
N MET A 85 -18.77 30.65 7.87
CA MET A 85 -19.49 30.51 9.14
C MET A 85 -18.82 29.52 10.09
N GLU A 86 -18.23 28.47 9.55
CA GLU A 86 -17.46 27.51 10.34
C GLU A 86 -16.19 28.16 10.89
N GLU A 87 -15.45 28.86 10.03
CA GLU A 87 -14.23 29.57 10.42
C GLU A 87 -14.51 30.63 11.50
N ILE A 88 -15.62 31.37 11.38
CA ILE A 88 -16.08 32.33 12.40
C ILE A 88 -16.35 31.60 13.73
N LYS A 89 -17.13 30.52 13.71
CA LYS A 89 -17.46 29.75 14.92
C LYS A 89 -16.20 29.26 15.65
N VAL A 90 -15.23 28.71 14.92
CA VAL A 90 -13.97 28.24 15.52
C VAL A 90 -13.14 29.41 16.07
N LEU A 91 -13.08 30.54 15.37
CA LEU A 91 -12.37 31.72 15.84
C LEU A 91 -13.01 32.32 17.11
N GLU A 92 -14.34 32.28 17.24
CA GLU A 92 -15.04 32.68 18.46
C GLU A 92 -14.71 31.74 19.63
N GLN A 93 -14.72 30.43 19.39
CA GLN A 93 -14.42 29.41 20.41
C GLN A 93 -12.97 29.45 20.90
N THR A 94 -12.04 29.81 20.01
CA THR A 94 -10.59 29.85 20.30
C THR A 94 -10.11 31.23 20.67
N ARG A 95 -11.02 32.18 20.87
CA ARG A 95 -10.71 33.55 21.25
C ARG A 95 -10.09 33.58 22.64
N GLY A 96 -8.76 33.75 22.68
CA GLY A 96 -8.01 33.94 23.91
C GLY A 96 -7.94 35.41 24.34
N ILE A 97 -7.38 35.64 25.54
CA ILE A 97 -6.93 36.96 25.97
C ILE A 97 -5.61 37.24 25.24
N GLY A 98 -5.64 38.11 24.23
CA GLY A 98 -4.47 38.38 23.40
C GLY A 98 -4.61 39.68 22.60
N LEU A 99 -3.53 40.04 21.90
CA LEU A 99 -3.52 41.20 21.02
C LEU A 99 -4.51 41.02 19.86
N PRO A 100 -5.23 42.09 19.46
CA PRO A 100 -5.99 42.09 18.21
C PRO A 100 -5.09 41.75 17.01
N ASN A 101 -5.68 41.22 15.94
CA ASN A 101 -5.03 40.90 14.67
C ASN A 101 -4.08 39.68 14.66
N PHE A 102 -4.04 38.89 15.74
CA PHE A 102 -3.35 37.60 15.74
C PHE A 102 -4.32 36.47 15.44
N LEU A 103 -4.00 35.67 14.41
CA LEU A 103 -4.73 34.46 14.09
C LEU A 103 -4.37 33.34 15.08
N PRO A 104 -5.33 32.79 15.86
CA PRO A 104 -5.00 31.73 16.81
C PRO A 104 -4.56 30.45 16.08
N ARG A 105 -3.36 29.93 16.40
CA ARG A 105 -2.88 28.63 15.87
C ARG A 105 -3.88 27.51 16.17
N THR A 106 -4.53 27.56 17.32
CA THR A 106 -5.56 26.60 17.74
C THR A 106 -6.75 26.57 16.77
N ALA A 107 -7.19 27.74 16.28
CA ALA A 107 -8.27 27.80 15.30
C ALA A 107 -7.92 27.05 14.02
N PHE A 108 -6.68 27.23 13.55
CA PHE A 108 -6.18 26.57 12.36
C PHE A 108 -6.16 25.05 12.54
N LEU A 109 -5.62 24.59 13.68
CA LEU A 109 -5.54 23.15 13.98
C LEU A 109 -6.92 22.52 14.14
N MET A 110 -7.89 23.17 14.78
CA MET A 110 -9.24 22.62 14.92
C MET A 110 -9.92 22.38 13.57
N LEU A 111 -9.81 23.36 12.66
CA LEU A 111 -10.37 23.25 11.31
C LEU A 111 -9.61 22.20 10.48
N LEU A 112 -8.28 22.12 10.61
CA LEU A 112 -7.47 21.09 9.96
C LEU A 112 -7.85 19.69 10.46
N GLN A 113 -7.93 19.50 11.78
CA GLN A 113 -8.30 18.23 12.41
C GLN A 113 -9.66 17.75 11.92
N LYS A 114 -10.65 18.65 11.82
CA LYS A 114 -11.95 18.31 11.27
C LYS A 114 -11.83 17.79 9.84
N LYS A 115 -11.11 18.50 8.96
CA LYS A 115 -10.87 18.04 7.58
C LYS A 115 -10.16 16.69 7.53
N VAL A 116 -9.14 16.48 8.36
CA VAL A 116 -8.41 15.20 8.43
C VAL A 116 -9.34 14.07 8.88
N ASN A 117 -10.24 14.33 9.84
CA ASN A 117 -11.24 13.35 10.27
C ASN A 117 -12.24 13.00 9.17
N GLU A 118 -12.62 13.96 8.32
CA GLU A 118 -13.54 13.72 7.19
C GLU A 118 -12.95 12.77 6.14
N ILE A 119 -11.61 12.72 6.02
CA ILE A 119 -10.90 11.88 5.02
C ILE A 119 -10.15 10.69 5.63
N SER A 120 -10.40 10.33 6.90
CA SER A 120 -9.59 9.30 7.55
C SER A 120 -9.84 7.90 7.00
N ALA A 121 -11.03 7.64 6.44
CA ALA A 121 -11.41 6.32 5.95
C ALA A 121 -10.81 5.94 4.58
N PRO A 122 -10.86 6.78 3.52
CA PRO A 122 -10.36 6.39 2.20
C PRO A 122 -8.90 5.91 2.15
N PRO A 123 -7.90 6.53 2.83
CA PRO A 123 -6.53 6.04 2.85
C PRO A 123 -6.37 4.64 3.46
N VAL A 124 -7.15 4.35 4.51
CA VAL A 124 -7.15 3.06 5.20
C VAL A 124 -7.78 1.99 4.30
N GLN A 125 -8.91 2.31 3.67
CA GLN A 125 -9.59 1.40 2.74
C GLN A 125 -8.69 1.07 1.54
N PHE A 126 -8.08 2.09 0.93
CA PHE A 126 -7.12 1.91 -0.16
C PHE A 126 -6.03 0.89 0.19
N LEU A 127 -5.40 1.02 1.36
CA LEU A 127 -4.38 0.06 1.75
C LEU A 127 -4.94 -1.33 2.00
N SER A 128 -6.15 -1.46 2.56
CA SER A 128 -6.79 -2.76 2.69
C SER A 128 -6.94 -3.43 1.33
N ASP A 129 -7.50 -2.71 0.36
CA ASP A 129 -7.79 -3.23 -0.98
C ASP A 129 -6.50 -3.63 -1.72
N VAL A 130 -5.43 -2.85 -1.55
CA VAL A 130 -4.12 -3.18 -2.12
C VAL A 130 -3.57 -4.49 -1.55
N TRP A 131 -3.66 -4.69 -0.24
CA TRP A 131 -3.18 -5.93 0.37
C TRP A 131 -4.06 -7.13 0.02
N ASP A 132 -5.37 -6.93 -0.13
CA ASP A 132 -6.28 -7.97 -0.62
C ASP A 132 -5.91 -8.38 -2.05
N TYR A 133 -5.61 -7.42 -2.92
CA TYR A 133 -5.08 -7.69 -4.26
C TYR A 133 -3.75 -8.44 -4.21
N ILE A 134 -2.78 -8.00 -3.39
CA ILE A 134 -1.50 -8.69 -3.23
C ILE A 134 -1.70 -10.13 -2.76
N GLU A 135 -2.64 -10.37 -1.83
CA GLU A 135 -2.98 -11.72 -1.39
C GLU A 135 -3.41 -12.60 -2.57
N THR A 136 -4.30 -12.11 -3.44
CA THR A 136 -4.77 -12.88 -4.60
C THR A 136 -3.63 -13.26 -5.55
N VAL A 137 -2.64 -12.38 -5.75
CA VAL A 137 -1.49 -12.61 -6.62
C VAL A 137 -0.52 -13.63 -5.99
N VAL A 138 -0.32 -13.57 -4.69
CA VAL A 138 0.66 -14.39 -3.98
C VAL A 138 0.16 -15.81 -3.68
N VAL A 139 -1.14 -15.98 -3.39
CA VAL A 139 -1.75 -17.22 -2.88
C VAL A 139 -1.87 -18.35 -3.92
N ALA A 140 -1.41 -18.13 -5.17
CA ALA A 140 -1.41 -19.14 -6.22
C ALA A 140 -0.39 -20.31 -6.03
N SER A 141 0.35 -20.39 -4.92
CA SER A 141 1.44 -21.34 -4.69
C SER A 141 1.17 -22.43 -3.64
N SER A 142 2.02 -23.47 -3.63
CA SER A 142 2.09 -24.53 -2.60
C SER A 142 2.42 -24.02 -1.18
N THR A 143 2.79 -22.74 -1.05
CA THR A 143 3.09 -22.03 0.21
C THR A 143 1.95 -21.14 0.69
N ARG A 144 0.72 -21.43 0.26
CA ARG A 144 -0.50 -20.65 0.53
C ARG A 144 -0.65 -20.21 1.98
N ARG A 145 -0.48 -21.11 2.96
CA ARG A 145 -0.71 -20.77 4.38
C ARG A 145 0.30 -19.77 4.92
N ALA A 146 1.59 -20.01 4.68
CA ALA A 146 2.66 -19.08 5.03
C ALA A 146 2.45 -17.71 4.36
N ALA A 147 2.09 -17.69 3.08
CA ALA A 147 1.76 -16.46 2.36
C ALA A 147 0.60 -15.68 3.00
N GLN A 148 -0.50 -16.36 3.35
CA GLN A 148 -1.65 -15.72 4.00
C GLN A 148 -1.30 -15.13 5.36
N ASN A 149 -0.53 -15.85 6.18
CA ASN A 149 -0.10 -15.36 7.51
C ASN A 149 0.74 -14.08 7.38
N ILE A 150 1.76 -14.08 6.51
CA ILE A 150 2.64 -12.91 6.38
C ILE A 150 1.93 -11.72 5.74
N ILE A 151 1.03 -11.95 4.78
CA ILE A 151 0.24 -10.89 4.15
C ILE A 151 -0.71 -10.27 5.17
N ALA A 152 -1.43 -11.07 5.96
CA ALA A 152 -2.31 -10.56 7.01
C ALA A 152 -1.54 -9.67 8.01
N LYS A 153 -0.34 -10.13 8.44
CA LYS A 153 0.54 -9.36 9.32
C LYS A 153 1.02 -8.05 8.68
N ARG A 154 1.42 -8.09 7.40
CA ARG A 154 1.88 -6.91 6.67
C ARG A 154 0.75 -5.93 6.39
N LYS A 155 -0.47 -6.42 6.16
CA LYS A 155 -1.69 -5.62 6.03
C LYS A 155 -1.97 -4.84 7.30
N GLU A 156 -1.99 -5.50 8.45
CA GLU A 156 -2.21 -4.87 9.77
C GLU A 156 -1.18 -3.76 10.03
N ILE A 157 0.12 -4.07 9.92
CA ILE A 157 1.20 -3.08 10.10
C ILE A 157 1.06 -1.88 9.16
N SER A 158 0.61 -2.12 7.93
CA SER A 158 0.47 -1.05 6.94
C SER A 158 -0.73 -0.15 7.24
N VAL A 159 -1.83 -0.73 7.68
CA VAL A 159 -3.01 0.03 8.14
C VAL A 159 -2.64 0.89 9.33
N ASP A 160 -1.97 0.32 10.35
CA ASP A 160 -1.53 1.07 11.53
C ASP A 160 -0.61 2.23 11.15
N ARG A 161 0.31 2.00 10.20
CA ARG A 161 1.22 3.06 9.73
C ARG A 161 0.47 4.21 9.05
N VAL A 162 -0.57 3.92 8.28
CA VAL A 162 -1.39 4.98 7.66
C VAL A 162 -2.22 5.73 8.69
N VAL A 163 -2.78 5.04 9.68
CA VAL A 163 -3.46 5.68 10.82
C VAL A 163 -2.49 6.64 11.53
N GLU A 164 -1.26 6.20 11.80
CA GLU A 164 -0.23 7.05 12.41
C GLU A 164 0.07 8.30 11.54
N ILE A 165 0.20 8.15 10.23
CA ILE A 165 0.42 9.28 9.30
C ILE A 165 -0.75 10.29 9.37
N ILE A 166 -1.99 9.80 9.41
CA ILE A 166 -3.19 10.63 9.53
C ILE A 166 -3.20 11.38 10.87
N GLU A 167 -2.89 10.69 11.98
CA GLU A 167 -2.85 11.30 13.31
C GLU A 167 -1.72 12.34 13.44
N MET A 168 -0.56 12.10 12.83
CA MET A 168 0.54 13.07 12.81
C MET A 168 0.12 14.39 12.14
N GLU A 169 -0.71 14.33 11.11
CA GLU A 169 -1.22 15.52 10.42
C GLU A 169 -2.12 16.40 11.30
N LYS A 170 -2.79 15.80 12.29
CA LYS A 170 -3.69 16.51 13.22
C LYS A 170 -2.95 17.38 14.23
N ILE A 171 -1.65 17.13 14.45
CA ILE A 171 -0.87 17.73 15.53
C ILE A 171 -0.09 18.97 15.05
N THR A 172 0.35 18.96 13.79
CA THR A 172 1.23 19.98 13.24
C THR A 172 0.62 20.70 12.04
N ALA A 173 0.94 21.99 11.94
CA ALA A 173 0.57 22.86 10.81
C ALA A 173 1.85 23.36 10.13
N TYR A 174 2.83 22.46 9.99
CA TYR A 174 4.12 22.75 9.39
C TYR A 174 4.14 22.28 7.94
N THR A 175 4.73 23.11 7.08
CA THR A 175 5.13 22.74 5.72
C THR A 175 6.38 23.52 5.33
N CYS A 176 7.32 22.84 4.68
CA CYS A 176 8.46 23.46 4.00
C CYS A 176 8.21 23.64 2.50
N ASP A 177 7.02 23.30 2.01
CA ASP A 177 6.67 23.38 0.60
C ASP A 177 6.49 24.85 0.17
N PRO A 178 7.32 25.35 -0.77
CA PRO A 178 7.20 26.73 -1.27
C PRO A 178 5.89 26.99 -2.02
N GLU A 179 5.18 25.95 -2.51
CA GLU A 179 3.85 26.09 -3.11
C GLU A 179 2.84 26.66 -2.12
N TYR A 180 3.02 26.44 -0.81
CA TYR A 180 2.11 26.98 0.22
C TYR A 180 1.99 28.50 0.12
N MET A 181 3.13 29.20 0.12
CA MET A 181 3.15 30.67 0.08
C MET A 181 2.61 31.19 -1.25
N THR A 182 2.91 30.49 -2.34
CA THR A 182 2.40 30.82 -3.68
C THR A 182 0.88 30.70 -3.77
N LEU A 183 0.33 29.57 -3.31
CA LEU A 183 -1.10 29.31 -3.34
C LEU A 183 -1.86 30.22 -2.37
N ARG A 184 -1.34 30.42 -1.15
CA ARG A 184 -1.90 31.39 -0.21
C ARG A 184 -1.91 32.80 -0.82
N GLY A 185 -0.83 33.21 -1.47
CA GLY A 185 -0.72 34.52 -2.12
C GLY A 185 -1.78 34.72 -3.20
N LYS A 186 -1.98 33.70 -4.06
CA LYS A 186 -3.05 33.70 -5.08
C LYS A 186 -4.44 33.83 -4.46
N LEU A 187 -4.71 33.04 -3.42
CA LEU A 187 -5.99 33.07 -2.71
C LEU A 187 -6.24 34.43 -2.02
N MET A 188 -5.20 35.02 -1.43
CA MET A 188 -5.27 36.32 -0.76
C MET A 188 -5.36 37.52 -1.72
N ALA A 189 -5.13 37.34 -3.03
CA ALA A 189 -5.32 38.41 -4.02
C ALA A 189 -6.77 38.94 -4.03
N ASN A 190 -7.72 38.10 -3.63
CA ASN A 190 -9.14 38.44 -3.52
C ASN A 190 -9.49 39.27 -2.27
N ASN A 191 -8.54 39.51 -1.36
CA ASN A 191 -8.81 40.17 -0.08
C ASN A 191 -9.35 41.60 -0.24
N ASN A 192 -8.82 42.38 -1.19
CA ASN A 192 -9.28 43.75 -1.41
C ASN A 192 -10.73 43.79 -1.91
N VAL A 193 -11.10 42.86 -2.79
CA VAL A 193 -12.47 42.73 -3.30
C VAL A 193 -13.41 42.31 -2.18
N PHE A 194 -13.00 41.34 -1.37
CA PHE A 194 -13.76 40.92 -0.19
C PHE A 194 -14.02 42.09 0.76
N LEU A 195 -12.98 42.85 1.13
CA LEU A 195 -13.10 43.99 2.03
C LEU A 195 -14.00 45.10 1.48
N ASP A 196 -13.93 45.41 0.17
CA ASP A 196 -14.81 46.40 -0.46
C ASP A 196 -16.29 46.02 -0.33
N VAL A 197 -16.64 44.76 -0.64
CA VAL A 197 -18.01 44.26 -0.54
C VAL A 197 -18.49 44.18 0.91
N MET A 198 -17.59 43.88 1.83
CA MET A 198 -17.88 43.77 3.26
C MET A 198 -18.10 45.14 3.93
N ASN A 199 -17.52 46.21 3.39
CA ASN A 199 -17.63 47.57 3.91
C ASN A 199 -18.71 48.41 3.21
N ASN A 200 -19.28 47.92 2.11
CA ASN A 200 -20.30 48.62 1.34
C ASN A 200 -21.59 47.80 1.23
N ASN A 201 -22.60 48.19 2.02
CA ASN A 201 -23.90 47.50 2.06
C ASN A 201 -24.69 47.55 0.74
N TRP A 202 -24.32 48.44 -0.19
CA TRP A 202 -24.94 48.57 -1.51
C TRP A 202 -24.34 47.61 -2.55
N LYS A 203 -23.23 46.92 -2.23
CA LYS A 203 -22.61 45.93 -3.11
C LYS A 203 -23.36 44.60 -3.07
N SER A 204 -23.18 43.81 -4.14
CA SER A 204 -23.68 42.43 -4.26
C SER A 204 -23.39 41.60 -3.00
N THR A 205 -24.32 40.71 -2.65
CA THR A 205 -24.13 39.71 -1.60
C THR A 205 -23.42 38.45 -2.10
N GLN A 206 -23.04 38.41 -3.38
CA GLN A 206 -22.32 37.31 -4.01
C GLN A 206 -20.99 37.81 -4.58
N ILE A 207 -19.95 37.00 -4.41
CA ILE A 207 -18.60 37.23 -4.97
C ILE A 207 -18.11 35.95 -5.60
N THR A 208 -17.48 36.04 -6.77
CA THR A 208 -16.76 34.92 -7.38
C THR A 208 -15.30 34.96 -6.95
N PHE A 209 -14.84 33.89 -6.29
CA PHE A 209 -13.44 33.72 -5.93
C PHE A 209 -12.80 32.60 -6.74
N ASP A 210 -11.58 32.85 -7.22
CA ASP A 210 -10.73 31.81 -7.80
C ASP A 210 -10.54 30.66 -6.81
N GLY A 211 -10.95 29.46 -7.22
CA GLY A 211 -10.88 28.24 -6.40
C GLY A 211 -12.09 27.94 -5.52
N PHE A 212 -13.05 28.87 -5.37
CA PHE A 212 -14.31 28.64 -4.64
C PHE A 212 -15.55 28.83 -5.50
N GLY A 213 -15.43 29.47 -6.67
CA GLY A 213 -16.57 29.82 -7.50
C GLY A 213 -17.37 30.98 -6.91
N GLU A 214 -18.64 31.07 -7.28
CA GLU A 214 -19.57 32.06 -6.74
C GLU A 214 -20.00 31.66 -5.31
N VAL A 215 -19.82 32.57 -4.36
CA VAL A 215 -20.16 32.36 -2.95
C VAL A 215 -21.03 33.49 -2.41
N GLU A 216 -22.01 33.14 -1.58
CA GLU A 216 -22.79 34.10 -0.80
C GLU A 216 -21.95 34.62 0.38
N VAL A 217 -21.87 35.94 0.54
CA VAL A 217 -21.11 36.63 1.59
C VAL A 217 -21.92 37.68 2.34
N GLY A 218 -23.19 37.91 1.97
CA GLY A 218 -24.00 38.97 2.56
C GLY A 218 -24.14 38.86 4.08
N HIS A 219 -24.28 37.63 4.58
CA HIS A 219 -24.39 37.34 6.02
C HIS A 219 -23.14 37.73 6.82
N LEU A 220 -21.96 37.78 6.18
CA LEU A 220 -20.69 38.13 6.84
C LEU A 220 -20.61 39.59 7.28
N ARG A 221 -21.48 40.46 6.75
CA ARG A 221 -21.60 41.86 7.20
C ARG A 221 -22.01 41.98 8.66
N LEU A 222 -22.68 40.96 9.20
CA LEU A 222 -23.07 40.87 10.61
C LEU A 222 -21.90 40.58 11.56
N PHE A 223 -20.72 40.24 11.01
CA PHE A 223 -19.54 39.81 11.76
C PHE A 223 -18.30 40.69 11.50
N PRO A 224 -18.39 42.03 11.61
CA PRO A 224 -17.34 42.95 11.16
C PRO A 224 -16.00 42.78 11.88
N ASN A 225 -16.01 42.27 13.12
CA ASN A 225 -14.81 42.12 13.94
C ASN A 225 -14.00 40.85 13.65
N ILE A 226 -14.58 39.87 12.95
CA ILE A 226 -14.02 38.51 12.86
C ILE A 226 -14.01 37.95 11.43
N ARG A 227 -14.85 38.45 10.52
CA ARG A 227 -14.92 37.98 9.12
C ARG A 227 -13.59 38.04 8.38
N ASP A 228 -12.76 39.06 8.64
CA ASP A 228 -11.47 39.24 7.98
C ASP A 228 -10.47 38.14 8.42
N HIS A 229 -10.48 37.79 9.72
CA HIS A 229 -9.73 36.66 10.25
C HIS A 229 -10.25 35.33 9.72
N ALA A 230 -11.57 35.19 9.58
CA ALA A 230 -12.19 34.01 8.99
C ALA A 230 -11.77 33.83 7.52
N PHE A 231 -11.67 34.93 6.77
CA PHE A 231 -11.16 34.92 5.41
C PHE A 231 -9.68 34.49 5.36
N ASP A 232 -8.78 35.09 6.16
CA ASP A 232 -7.36 34.71 6.17
C ASP A 232 -7.16 33.24 6.56
N ILE A 233 -7.87 32.74 7.58
CA ILE A 233 -7.74 31.32 7.98
C ILE A 233 -8.27 30.38 6.90
N LYS A 234 -9.37 30.74 6.20
CA LYS A 234 -9.89 29.96 5.08
C LYS A 234 -8.84 29.79 3.99
N MET A 235 -8.17 30.88 3.60
CA MET A 235 -7.17 30.86 2.55
C MET A 235 -5.94 30.05 2.95
N ARG A 236 -5.48 30.18 4.21
CA ARG A 236 -4.37 29.38 4.74
C ARG A 236 -4.68 27.89 4.76
N ILE A 237 -5.85 27.51 5.27
CA ILE A 237 -6.25 26.11 5.34
C ILE A 237 -6.44 25.54 3.94
N THR A 238 -7.06 26.28 3.03
CA THR A 238 -7.24 25.83 1.64
C THR A 238 -5.90 25.59 0.96
N ALA A 239 -4.91 26.47 1.18
CA ALA A 239 -3.57 26.29 0.64
C ALA A 239 -2.86 25.08 1.26
N TYR A 240 -2.90 24.96 2.59
CA TYR A 240 -2.26 23.86 3.31
C TYR A 240 -2.89 22.50 2.96
N TRP A 241 -4.22 22.45 2.85
CA TRP A 241 -4.97 21.23 2.57
C TRP A 241 -4.54 20.56 1.27
N LYS A 242 -4.27 21.35 0.21
CA LYS A 242 -3.75 20.79 -1.05
C LYS A 242 -2.42 20.05 -0.87
N ILE A 243 -1.57 20.53 0.03
CA ILE A 243 -0.28 19.89 0.34
C ILE A 243 -0.51 18.63 1.18
N VAL A 244 -1.44 18.67 2.14
CA VAL A 244 -1.80 17.49 2.95
C VAL A 244 -2.23 16.32 2.08
N LEU A 245 -3.14 16.56 1.13
CA LEU A 245 -3.64 15.51 0.25
C LEU A 245 -2.52 14.87 -0.59
N LYS A 246 -1.63 15.68 -1.17
CA LYS A 246 -0.47 15.17 -1.92
C LYS A 246 0.45 14.34 -1.02
N LYS A 247 0.80 14.88 0.15
CA LYS A 247 1.70 14.24 1.11
C LYS A 247 1.16 12.89 1.59
N LEU A 248 -0.15 12.79 1.86
CA LEU A 248 -0.77 11.52 2.26
C LEU A 248 -0.57 10.45 1.18
N VAL A 249 -0.85 10.78 -0.08
CA VAL A 249 -0.67 9.86 -1.22
C VAL A 249 0.80 9.46 -1.38
N ASP A 250 1.72 10.43 -1.33
CA ASP A 250 3.17 10.16 -1.45
C ASP A 250 3.67 9.25 -0.32
N CYS A 251 3.26 9.50 0.92
CA CYS A 251 3.63 8.67 2.06
C CYS A 251 3.10 7.23 1.93
N MET A 252 1.85 7.06 1.47
CA MET A 252 1.28 5.74 1.22
C MET A 252 2.00 5.00 0.10
N ALA A 253 2.31 5.68 -1.00
CA ALA A 253 3.05 5.08 -2.12
C ALA A 253 4.43 4.59 -1.68
N LEU A 254 5.18 5.41 -0.92
CA LEU A 254 6.48 5.04 -0.39
C LEU A 254 6.40 3.86 0.59
N HIS A 255 5.46 3.90 1.52
CA HIS A 255 5.23 2.83 2.50
C HIS A 255 4.88 1.51 1.81
N LEU A 256 3.97 1.56 0.84
CA LEU A 256 3.54 0.39 0.08
C LEU A 256 4.71 -0.23 -0.69
N GLN A 257 5.44 0.57 -1.47
CA GLN A 257 6.58 0.09 -2.25
C GLN A 257 7.65 -0.55 -1.36
N PHE A 258 7.96 0.09 -0.23
CA PHE A 258 8.89 -0.46 0.75
C PHE A 258 8.38 -1.79 1.33
N SER A 259 7.10 -1.86 1.69
CA SER A 259 6.49 -3.04 2.32
C SER A 259 6.42 -4.23 1.37
N VAL A 260 6.02 -4.03 0.12
CA VAL A 260 6.02 -5.09 -0.91
C VAL A 260 7.44 -5.57 -1.18
N LYS A 261 8.40 -4.65 -1.25
CA LYS A 261 9.82 -5.00 -1.43
C LYS A 261 10.36 -5.81 -0.24
N SER A 262 9.99 -5.48 0.99
CA SER A 262 10.36 -6.24 2.19
C SER A 262 9.75 -7.65 2.16
N LEU A 263 8.46 -7.73 1.84
CA LEU A 263 7.69 -8.98 1.77
C LEU A 263 8.41 -10.00 0.89
N VAL A 264 8.74 -9.56 -0.32
CA VAL A 264 9.25 -10.41 -1.39
C VAL A 264 10.75 -10.73 -1.26
N ASN A 265 11.54 -9.86 -0.59
CA ASN A 265 12.98 -10.06 -0.47
C ASN A 265 13.42 -10.81 0.80
N GLY A 266 12.52 -11.05 1.75
CA GLY A 266 12.92 -11.75 2.97
C GLY A 266 11.78 -12.25 3.84
N ASP A 267 10.65 -11.54 3.92
CA ASP A 267 9.61 -11.95 4.87
C ASP A 267 8.94 -13.26 4.49
N MET A 268 8.70 -13.48 3.20
CA MET A 268 8.15 -14.75 2.70
C MET A 268 9.08 -15.93 2.98
N GLU A 269 10.38 -15.78 2.71
CA GLU A 269 11.36 -16.84 2.97
C GLU A 269 11.40 -17.19 4.46
N MET A 270 11.39 -16.18 5.34
CA MET A 270 11.34 -16.39 6.80
C MET A 270 10.03 -17.04 7.25
N GLU A 271 8.88 -16.61 6.72
CA GLU A 271 7.58 -17.17 7.10
C GLU A 271 7.44 -18.63 6.66
N ILE A 272 7.91 -18.97 5.46
CA ILE A 272 7.95 -20.36 4.98
C ILE A 272 8.79 -21.22 5.92
N VAL A 273 9.98 -20.76 6.31
CA VAL A 273 10.84 -21.48 7.28
C VAL A 273 10.13 -21.64 8.63
N ASN A 274 9.46 -20.60 9.13
CA ASN A 274 8.74 -20.66 10.41
C ASN A 274 7.56 -21.64 10.38
N GLU A 275 6.79 -21.68 9.29
CA GLU A 275 5.70 -22.66 9.12
C GLU A 275 6.24 -24.09 9.05
N LEU A 276 7.36 -24.32 8.37
CA LEU A 276 7.98 -25.64 8.28
C LEU A 276 8.57 -26.10 9.62
N MET A 277 9.12 -25.17 10.41
CA MET A 277 9.74 -25.43 11.72
C MET A 277 8.76 -25.30 12.91
N GLY A 278 7.45 -25.20 12.65
CA GLY A 278 6.45 -24.95 13.68
C GLY A 278 6.45 -25.97 14.84
N PRO A 279 5.92 -25.60 16.02
CA PRO A 279 6.09 -26.30 17.31
C PRO A 279 5.63 -27.77 17.37
N HIS A 280 4.98 -28.28 16.33
CA HIS A 280 4.48 -29.65 16.25
C HIS A 280 5.28 -30.55 15.28
N GLY A 281 6.33 -30.06 14.62
CA GLY A 281 7.23 -30.87 13.78
C GLY A 281 6.61 -31.51 12.52
N GLY A 282 5.28 -31.47 12.35
CA GLY A 282 4.56 -32.15 11.27
C GLY A 282 4.26 -31.31 10.01
N GLY A 283 4.67 -30.04 9.97
CA GLY A 283 4.48 -29.18 8.78
C GLY A 283 5.20 -29.71 7.54
N LEU A 284 6.39 -30.28 7.75
CA LEU A 284 7.16 -30.96 6.73
C LEU A 284 6.44 -32.22 6.21
N GLU A 285 5.86 -33.02 7.11
CA GLU A 285 5.17 -34.27 6.78
C GLU A 285 3.86 -34.03 6.02
N GLN A 286 3.12 -32.96 6.33
CA GLN A 286 1.92 -32.56 5.59
C GLN A 286 2.23 -31.97 4.20
N LEU A 287 3.31 -31.20 4.07
CA LEU A 287 3.73 -30.65 2.76
C LEU A 287 4.24 -31.77 1.82
N LEU A 288 4.85 -32.80 2.39
CA LEU A 288 5.39 -33.96 1.67
C LEU A 288 4.35 -35.06 1.37
N GLU A 289 3.08 -34.86 1.74
CA GLU A 289 2.02 -35.82 1.45
C GLU A 289 1.69 -35.80 -0.05
N VAL A 290 2.45 -36.57 -0.82
CA VAL A 290 2.29 -36.69 -2.27
C VAL A 290 0.93 -37.34 -2.56
N ALA A 291 0.10 -36.70 -3.39
CA ALA A 291 -1.19 -37.22 -3.78
C ALA A 291 -1.09 -38.69 -4.25
N PRO A 292 -1.98 -39.60 -3.79
CA PRO A 292 -1.90 -41.03 -4.11
C PRO A 292 -1.83 -41.32 -5.61
N SER A 293 -2.46 -40.49 -6.44
CA SER A 293 -2.44 -40.58 -7.89
C SER A 293 -1.05 -40.35 -8.51
N ILE A 294 -0.22 -39.49 -7.90
CA ILE A 294 1.15 -39.22 -8.32
C ILE A 294 2.06 -40.38 -7.93
N VAL A 295 1.87 -40.96 -6.74
CA VAL A 295 2.59 -42.14 -6.27
C VAL A 295 2.36 -43.32 -7.23
N ILE A 296 1.10 -43.59 -7.59
CA ILE A 296 0.73 -44.64 -8.54
C ILE A 296 1.37 -44.40 -9.92
N LYS A 297 1.34 -43.15 -10.42
CA LYS A 297 1.97 -42.79 -11.70
C LYS A 297 3.49 -43.00 -11.65
N ARG A 298 4.16 -42.60 -10.58
CA ARG A 298 5.60 -42.74 -10.40
C ARG A 298 6.02 -44.21 -10.32
N GLU A 299 5.28 -45.04 -9.60
CA GLU A 299 5.50 -46.49 -9.59
C GLU A 299 5.36 -47.10 -10.98
N ARG A 300 4.32 -46.73 -11.72
CA ARG A 300 4.11 -47.22 -13.09
C ARG A 300 5.26 -46.81 -14.00
N LEU A 301 5.71 -45.55 -13.90
CA LEU A 301 6.83 -45.04 -14.67
C LEU A 301 8.13 -45.80 -14.35
N ASN A 302 8.41 -46.03 -13.06
CA ASN A 302 9.59 -46.79 -12.62
C ASN A 302 9.57 -48.24 -13.09
N LYS A 303 8.40 -48.89 -13.09
CA LYS A 303 8.23 -50.24 -13.66
C LYS A 303 8.52 -50.25 -15.16
N SER A 304 7.97 -49.30 -15.91
CA SER A 304 8.25 -49.16 -17.35
C SER A 304 9.72 -48.88 -17.63
N LEU A 305 10.35 -48.00 -16.84
CA LEU A 305 11.77 -47.68 -16.97
C LEU A 305 12.66 -48.91 -16.73
N LYS A 306 12.33 -49.72 -15.72
CA LYS A 306 13.04 -50.97 -15.43
C LYS A 306 12.93 -51.94 -16.61
N LEU A 307 11.72 -52.17 -17.13
CA LEU A 307 11.50 -53.02 -18.30
C LEU A 307 12.27 -52.53 -19.53
N LEU A 308 12.31 -51.22 -19.77
CA LEU A 308 13.08 -50.63 -20.87
C LEU A 308 14.59 -50.86 -20.71
N LYS A 309 15.13 -50.77 -19.49
CA LYS A 309 16.54 -51.08 -19.22
C LYS A 309 16.84 -52.56 -19.44
N ASP A 310 15.99 -53.45 -18.93
CA ASP A 310 16.16 -54.90 -19.09
C ASP A 310 16.07 -55.28 -20.58
N SER A 311 15.10 -54.73 -21.31
CA SER A 311 14.93 -54.97 -22.75
C SER A 311 16.10 -54.42 -23.57
N LYS A 312 16.65 -53.26 -23.20
CA LYS A 312 17.87 -52.71 -23.83
C LYS A 312 19.05 -53.67 -23.68
N GLU A 313 19.22 -54.28 -22.50
CA GLU A 313 20.32 -55.22 -22.25
C GLU A 313 20.15 -56.54 -23.03
N VAL A 314 18.92 -57.03 -23.15
CA VAL A 314 18.62 -58.20 -24.00
C VAL A 314 18.92 -57.91 -25.46
N VAL A 315 18.49 -56.76 -25.99
CA VAL A 315 18.76 -56.35 -27.37
C VAL A 315 20.27 -56.20 -27.61
N ALA A 316 21.02 -55.61 -26.67
CA ALA A 316 22.47 -55.53 -26.76
C ALA A 316 23.12 -56.92 -26.87
N LYS A 317 22.71 -57.89 -26.03
CA LYS A 317 23.20 -59.28 -26.09
C LYS A 317 22.87 -59.98 -27.41
N VAL A 318 21.71 -59.69 -28.02
CA VAL A 318 21.35 -60.24 -29.32
C VAL A 318 22.20 -59.61 -30.42
N MET A 319 22.39 -58.29 -30.39
CA MET A 319 23.24 -57.58 -31.35
C MET A 319 24.69 -58.09 -31.32
N ASP A 320 25.26 -58.28 -30.13
CA ASP A 320 26.61 -58.83 -29.97
C ASP A 320 26.72 -60.24 -30.56
N ARG A 321 25.72 -61.11 -30.34
CA ARG A 321 25.68 -62.46 -30.92
C ARG A 321 25.54 -62.45 -32.44
N THR A 322 24.74 -61.54 -33.00
CA THR A 322 24.59 -61.41 -34.45
C THR A 322 25.84 -60.83 -35.11
N ALA A 323 26.60 -59.98 -34.41
CA ALA A 323 27.89 -59.48 -34.89
C ALA A 323 28.97 -60.56 -34.88
N ILE A 324 28.98 -61.46 -33.87
CA ILE A 324 29.91 -62.60 -33.79
C ILE A 324 29.61 -63.68 -34.84
N ASN A 325 28.34 -63.86 -35.23
CA ASN A 325 27.93 -64.86 -36.22
C ASN A 325 27.97 -64.35 -37.68
N ALA A 326 28.46 -63.12 -37.91
CA ALA A 326 28.56 -62.47 -39.22
C ALA A 326 30.00 -62.39 -39.75
N ASP A 327 30.99 -62.93 -39.02
CA ASP A 327 32.36 -63.23 -39.47
C ASP A 327 32.51 -64.73 -39.80
#